data_AF-A0A4Q7JCZ6-F1
#
_entry.id   AF-A0A4Q7JCZ6-F1
#
_cell.length_a   1.000
_cell.length_b   1.000
_cell.length_c   1.000
_cell.angle_alpha   90.00
_cell.angle_beta   90.00
_cell.angle_gamma   90.00
#
_symmetry.space_group_name_H-M   'P 1'
#
loop_
_entity.id
_entity.type
_entity.pdbx_description
1 polymer ?
#
loop_
_entity_poly.entity_id
_entity_poly.type
_entity_poly.pdbx_seq_one_letter_code
_entity_poly.pdbx_strand_id
1 'polypeptide(L)'
;MDERALTETLRHAAATGSRELDRICETAAKDLIAAGVEPPFRVESADFATDPFLICADRYWRLRFLDRPTVDTAVRCRQWMTRHVDPGHHDAVEQKWALGYAFVTRDSVESAGELTEAVAAILSEHRGDAGIAYFATLYHAGKLRANFVFDDLRTFLDSSPLALACDQHREDPLFVALEAFAAFGSRVVRAEHARTLLDRAWDSPGRGYAVIDLCLHALAACPPFDGQPELLRSRAEQAVAAHPTSAIFRFRLAAGQRMCQDFDAALDSIDTALRLLPAIGSRSSHNEFQQQFLVERATIQQGQQLATWTAEQKRQWTRQQESTDDLRRTLQTSTVRAIELVTVFTAAIAFAVGSLQVTLAGTLSVGDRVLIIATFGTGLLLFALLVIGGTWLITRRRRRR
;
A
#
# COMPACT_ATOMS: atom_id res chain seq x y z
N MET A 1 38.99 31.41 -7.50
CA MET A 1 38.24 31.55 -6.24
C MET A 1 39.19 31.27 -5.09
N ASP A 2 39.17 32.08 -4.02
CA ASP A 2 40.03 31.86 -2.85
C ASP A 2 39.41 30.79 -1.93
N GLU A 3 40.07 29.64 -1.80
CA GLU A 3 39.63 28.49 -0.99
C GLU A 3 39.45 28.86 0.49
N ARG A 4 40.32 29.74 1.01
CA ARG A 4 40.25 30.17 2.40
C ARG A 4 39.01 31.01 2.66
N ALA A 5 38.73 31.96 1.77
CA ALA A 5 37.54 32.80 1.85
C ALA A 5 36.25 31.98 1.73
N LEU A 6 36.21 30.97 0.85
CA LEU A 6 35.07 30.05 0.73
C LEU A 6 34.84 29.27 2.04
N THR A 7 35.90 28.69 2.59
CA THR A 7 35.82 27.88 3.82
C THR A 7 35.36 28.73 5.02
N GLU A 8 35.89 29.94 5.16
CA GLU A 8 35.47 30.89 6.19
C GLU A 8 33.99 31.28 6.03
N THR A 9 33.53 31.50 4.80
CA THR A 9 32.13 31.81 4.48
C THR A 9 31.20 30.65 4.87
N LEU A 10 31.55 29.41 4.50
CA LEU A 10 30.77 28.22 4.84
C LEU A 10 30.69 27.97 6.35
N ARG A 11 31.80 28.16 7.08
CA ARG A 11 31.79 28.07 8.55
C ARG A 11 30.88 29.09 9.19
N HIS A 12 30.89 30.32 8.68
CA HIS A 12 29.99 31.36 9.19
C HIS A 12 28.52 31.02 8.90
N ALA A 13 28.24 30.45 7.72
CA ALA A 13 26.88 30.06 7.31
C ALA A 13 26.20 29.11 8.29
N ALA A 14 26.95 28.21 8.93
CA ALA A 14 26.42 27.28 9.95
C ALA A 14 25.71 28.00 11.12
N ALA A 15 26.09 29.25 11.43
CA ALA A 15 25.50 30.04 12.51
C ALA A 15 24.30 30.91 12.06
N THR A 16 24.00 31.00 10.76
CA THR A 16 23.06 32.00 10.18
C THR A 16 21.61 31.51 10.07
N GLY A 17 21.34 30.26 10.46
CA GLY A 17 20.04 29.60 10.33
C GLY A 17 19.86 28.86 9.00
N SER A 18 18.97 27.88 8.96
CA SER A 18 18.90 26.88 7.87
C SER A 18 18.59 27.44 6.48
N ARG A 19 17.75 28.49 6.37
CA ARG A 19 17.42 29.11 5.08
C ARG A 19 18.61 29.88 4.49
N GLU A 20 19.34 30.59 5.33
CA GLU A 20 20.47 31.38 4.91
C GLU A 20 21.67 30.48 4.59
N LEU A 21 21.88 29.43 5.40
CA LEU A 21 22.80 28.34 5.11
C LEU A 21 22.57 27.75 3.71
N ASP A 22 21.33 27.35 3.38
CA ASP A 22 21.00 26.77 2.07
C ASP A 22 21.32 27.75 0.92
N ARG A 23 20.99 29.04 1.08
CA ARG A 23 21.27 30.09 0.09
C ARG A 23 22.78 30.30 -0.13
N ILE A 24 23.55 30.32 0.96
CA ILE A 24 25.02 30.49 0.90
C ILE A 24 25.65 29.28 0.21
N CYS A 25 25.29 28.05 0.61
CA CYS A 25 25.78 26.83 0.01
C CYS A 25 25.42 26.74 -1.49
N GLU A 26 24.20 27.13 -1.88
CA GLU A 26 23.80 27.16 -3.29
C GLU A 26 24.61 28.17 -4.10
N THR A 27 24.87 29.36 -3.54
CA THR A 27 25.69 30.39 -4.21
C THR A 27 27.12 29.91 -4.39
N ALA A 28 27.73 29.39 -3.31
CA ALA A 28 29.08 28.85 -3.35
C ALA A 28 29.23 27.69 -4.35
N ALA A 29 28.25 26.79 -4.42
CA ALA A 29 28.24 25.70 -5.39
C ALA A 29 28.19 26.19 -6.84
N LYS A 30 27.41 27.25 -7.13
CA LYS A 30 27.37 27.88 -8.45
C LYS A 30 28.71 28.53 -8.82
N ASP A 31 29.34 29.22 -7.87
CA ASP A 31 30.64 29.84 -8.07
C ASP A 31 31.74 28.80 -8.36
N LEU A 32 31.72 27.67 -7.64
CA LEU A 32 32.59 26.51 -7.89
C LEU A 32 32.41 25.96 -9.32
N ILE A 33 31.17 25.76 -9.76
CA ILE A 33 30.88 25.29 -11.13
C ILE A 33 31.36 26.29 -12.17
N ALA A 34 31.07 27.58 -11.99
CA ALA A 34 31.49 28.63 -12.92
C ALA A 34 33.03 28.72 -13.03
N ALA A 35 33.73 28.45 -11.93
CA ALA A 35 35.19 28.37 -11.90
C ALA A 35 35.76 27.05 -12.47
N GLY A 36 34.92 26.03 -12.70
CA GLY A 36 35.37 24.70 -13.11
C GLY A 36 36.16 23.94 -12.04
N VAL A 37 35.92 24.23 -10.77
CA VAL A 37 36.68 23.70 -9.63
C VAL A 37 35.77 22.81 -8.78
N GLU A 38 36.24 21.60 -8.43
CA GLU A 38 35.56 20.73 -7.46
C GLU A 38 35.64 21.31 -6.04
N PRO A 39 34.69 21.00 -5.13
CA PRO A 39 34.75 21.51 -3.77
C PRO A 39 36.08 21.09 -3.10
N PRO A 40 36.91 22.03 -2.63
CA PRO A 40 38.29 21.75 -2.18
C PRO A 40 38.38 21.32 -0.71
N PHE A 41 37.26 21.28 0.00
CA PHE A 41 37.22 21.05 1.45
C PHE A 41 36.85 19.60 1.77
N ARG A 42 37.12 19.19 3.02
CA ARG A 42 36.68 17.91 3.58
C ARG A 42 35.28 17.98 4.17
N VAL A 43 34.61 16.84 4.19
CA VAL A 43 33.30 16.62 4.79
C VAL A 43 33.44 15.60 5.91
N GLU A 44 33.28 16.08 7.13
CA GLU A 44 33.54 15.34 8.37
C GLU A 44 32.23 14.86 9.05
N SER A 45 31.09 14.94 8.34
CA SER A 45 29.80 14.53 8.88
C SER A 45 28.88 13.94 7.81
N ALA A 46 27.80 13.30 8.26
CA ALA A 46 26.65 12.93 7.44
C ALA A 46 25.40 13.77 7.79
N ASP A 47 25.57 14.98 8.34
CA ASP A 47 24.46 15.87 8.70
C ASP A 47 24.04 16.78 7.54
N PHE A 48 23.09 16.30 6.76
CA PHE A 48 22.50 17.04 5.63
C PHE A 48 21.64 18.24 6.01
N ALA A 49 21.41 18.51 7.30
CA ALA A 49 20.61 19.63 7.76
C ALA A 49 21.47 20.82 8.20
N THR A 50 22.64 20.57 8.78
CA THR A 50 23.45 21.63 9.40
C THR A 50 24.88 21.72 8.93
N ASP A 51 25.45 20.69 8.30
CA ASP A 51 26.84 20.74 7.83
C ASP A 51 26.96 21.57 6.53
N PRO A 52 27.59 22.76 6.58
CA PRO A 52 27.70 23.64 5.42
C PRO A 52 28.58 23.04 4.31
N PHE A 53 29.56 22.21 4.65
CA PHE A 53 30.47 21.60 3.68
C PHE A 53 29.74 20.48 2.92
N LEU A 54 29.08 19.58 3.64
CA LEU A 54 28.28 18.53 3.03
C LEU A 54 27.16 19.11 2.15
N ILE A 55 26.44 20.13 2.64
CA ILE A 55 25.35 20.77 1.89
C ILE A 55 25.91 21.47 0.64
N CYS A 56 27.02 22.22 0.74
CA CYS A 56 27.63 22.87 -0.42
C CYS A 56 28.11 21.84 -1.46
N ALA A 57 28.74 20.75 -1.02
CA ALA A 57 29.18 19.68 -1.92
C ALA A 57 27.99 18.97 -2.58
N ASP A 58 26.91 18.73 -1.84
CA ASP A 58 25.65 18.18 -2.36
C ASP A 58 25.06 19.08 -3.46
N ARG A 59 25.00 20.39 -3.22
CA ARG A 59 24.51 21.35 -4.22
C ARG A 59 25.40 21.39 -5.46
N TYR A 60 26.72 21.34 -5.29
CA TYR A 60 27.67 21.29 -6.40
C TYR A 60 27.44 20.05 -7.26
N TRP A 61 27.48 18.86 -6.66
CA TRP A 61 27.31 17.61 -7.40
C TRP A 61 25.93 17.51 -8.03
N ARG A 62 24.87 17.93 -7.33
CA ARG A 62 23.53 18.02 -7.90
C ARG A 62 23.50 18.87 -9.17
N LEU A 63 24.09 20.06 -9.16
CA LEU A 63 24.14 20.92 -10.34
C LEU A 63 24.94 20.27 -11.48
N ARG A 64 26.03 19.55 -11.17
CA ARG A 64 26.78 18.77 -12.17
C ARG A 64 25.95 17.65 -12.79
N PHE A 65 25.18 16.93 -11.98
CA PHE A 65 24.25 15.89 -12.48
C PHE A 65 23.13 16.49 -13.33
N LEU A 66 22.60 17.66 -12.98
CA LEU A 66 21.59 18.33 -13.80
C LEU A 66 22.15 18.81 -15.15
N ASP A 67 23.42 19.20 -15.22
CA ASP A 67 24.10 19.55 -16.48
C ASP A 67 24.43 18.31 -17.32
N ARG A 68 24.96 17.25 -16.68
CA ARG A 68 25.43 16.02 -17.33
C ARG A 68 25.01 14.79 -16.52
N PRO A 69 23.79 14.27 -16.72
CA PRO A 69 23.22 13.21 -15.91
C PRO A 69 23.70 11.81 -16.36
N THR A 70 25.01 11.59 -16.39
CA THR A 70 25.64 10.36 -16.91
C THR A 70 26.33 9.57 -15.81
N VAL A 71 26.60 8.28 -16.08
CA VAL A 71 27.44 7.44 -15.23
C VAL A 71 28.86 8.02 -15.06
N ASP A 72 29.44 8.70 -16.06
CA ASP A 72 30.74 9.38 -15.92
C ASP A 72 30.71 10.44 -14.80
N THR A 73 29.64 11.23 -14.73
CA THR A 73 29.46 12.20 -13.64
C THR A 73 29.37 11.49 -12.28
N ALA A 74 28.71 10.32 -12.23
CA ALA A 74 28.65 9.50 -11.01
C ALA A 74 30.02 8.96 -10.59
N VAL A 75 30.84 8.50 -11.54
CA VAL A 75 32.21 8.06 -11.29
C VAL A 75 33.06 9.19 -10.71
N ARG A 76 33.02 10.39 -11.31
CA ARG A 76 33.74 11.56 -10.79
C ARG A 76 33.26 11.98 -9.40
N CYS A 77 31.95 11.96 -9.18
CA CYS A 77 31.35 12.23 -7.87
C CYS A 77 31.89 11.26 -6.82
N ARG A 78 31.91 9.96 -7.14
CA ARG A 78 32.42 8.92 -6.24
C ARG A 78 33.91 9.10 -5.93
N GLN A 79 34.73 9.43 -6.92
CA GLN A 79 36.16 9.70 -6.71
C GLN A 79 36.40 10.92 -5.82
N TRP A 80 35.61 11.98 -5.99
CA TRP A 80 35.68 13.13 -5.12
C TRP A 80 35.28 12.73 -3.70
N MET A 81 34.22 11.95 -3.54
CA MET A 81 33.74 11.45 -2.25
C MET A 81 34.82 10.63 -1.53
N THR A 82 35.52 9.72 -2.24
CA THR A 82 36.62 8.92 -1.67
C THR A 82 37.71 9.80 -1.06
N ARG A 83 38.01 10.95 -1.68
CA ARG A 83 39.09 11.84 -1.29
C ARG A 83 38.71 12.84 -0.19
N HIS A 84 37.44 13.22 -0.14
CA HIS A 84 37.01 14.39 0.65
C HIS A 84 35.99 14.08 1.75
N VAL A 85 35.28 12.95 1.70
CA VAL A 85 34.37 12.54 2.78
C VAL A 85 35.11 11.64 3.75
N ASP A 86 34.86 11.82 5.05
CA ASP A 86 35.44 10.95 6.07
C ASP A 86 34.89 9.51 5.93
N PRO A 87 35.74 8.46 6.01
CA PRO A 87 35.33 7.07 5.81
C PRO A 87 34.16 6.62 6.68
N GLY A 88 34.03 7.12 7.90
CA GLY A 88 32.93 6.81 8.81
C GLY A 88 31.55 7.33 8.36
N HIS A 89 31.51 8.17 7.32
CA HIS A 89 30.29 8.76 6.77
C HIS A 89 30.04 8.37 5.30
N HIS A 90 30.92 7.56 4.70
CA HIS A 90 30.82 7.18 3.27
C HIS A 90 29.48 6.57 2.93
N ASP A 91 29.04 5.52 3.63
CA ASP A 91 27.80 4.81 3.31
C ASP A 91 26.57 5.74 3.33
N ALA A 92 26.45 6.57 4.37
CA ALA A 92 25.32 7.48 4.51
C ALA A 92 25.28 8.53 3.39
N VAL A 93 26.44 9.07 3.01
CA VAL A 93 26.56 10.05 1.93
C VAL A 93 26.35 9.40 0.56
N GLU A 94 27.02 8.28 0.31
CA GLU A 94 26.94 7.48 -0.92
C GLU A 94 25.50 7.11 -1.26
N GLN A 95 24.81 6.46 -0.31
CA GLN A 95 23.45 5.98 -0.52
C GLN A 95 22.48 7.13 -0.80
N LYS A 96 22.62 8.24 -0.06
CA LYS A 96 21.76 9.42 -0.24
C LYS A 96 22.03 10.13 -1.55
N TRP A 97 23.29 10.30 -1.93
CA TRP A 97 23.69 10.97 -3.16
C TRP A 97 23.35 10.15 -4.39
N ALA A 98 23.75 8.87 -4.44
CA ALA A 98 23.47 8.02 -5.59
C ALA A 98 21.97 7.96 -5.91
N LEU A 99 21.13 7.64 -4.92
CA LEU A 99 19.68 7.53 -5.12
C LEU A 99 18.98 8.89 -5.29
N GLY A 100 19.46 9.92 -4.58
CA GLY A 100 18.91 11.28 -4.66
C GLY A 100 19.15 11.92 -6.02
N TYR A 101 20.39 11.83 -6.52
CA TYR A 101 20.74 12.32 -7.86
C TYR A 101 20.05 11.52 -8.95
N ALA A 102 19.92 10.21 -8.79
CA ALA A 102 19.18 9.36 -9.71
C ALA A 102 17.71 9.78 -9.82
N PHE A 103 17.06 10.13 -8.70
CA PHE A 103 15.66 10.56 -8.71
C PHE A 103 15.45 11.88 -9.47
N VAL A 104 16.35 12.85 -9.33
CA VAL A 104 16.23 14.17 -10.00
C VAL A 104 16.67 14.14 -11.47
N THR A 105 17.38 13.08 -11.89
CA THR A 105 17.84 12.86 -13.27
C THR A 105 17.24 11.59 -13.88
N ARG A 106 16.05 11.20 -13.41
CA ARG A 106 15.39 9.95 -13.81
C ARG A 106 14.99 9.93 -15.29
N ASP A 107 14.85 11.09 -15.92
CA ASP A 107 14.49 11.26 -17.33
C ASP A 107 15.63 10.97 -18.32
N SER A 108 16.85 10.77 -17.83
CA SER A 108 18.04 10.48 -18.65
C SER A 108 18.65 9.12 -18.29
N VAL A 109 17.91 8.04 -18.56
CA VAL A 109 18.39 6.66 -18.36
C VAL A 109 19.41 6.30 -19.44
N GLU A 110 20.57 5.81 -19.02
CA GLU A 110 21.64 5.36 -19.93
C GLU A 110 21.24 4.09 -20.71
N SER A 111 21.67 4.04 -21.97
CA SER A 111 21.57 2.86 -22.83
C SER A 111 22.60 1.79 -22.47
N ALA A 112 22.37 0.56 -22.92
CA ALA A 112 23.31 -0.55 -22.72
C ALA A 112 24.72 -0.28 -23.31
N GLY A 113 24.80 0.48 -24.41
CA GLY A 113 26.07 0.89 -25.01
C GLY A 113 26.85 1.84 -24.10
N GLU A 114 26.19 2.89 -23.61
CA GLU A 114 26.79 3.85 -22.66
C GLU A 114 27.23 3.18 -21.36
N LEU A 115 26.45 2.23 -20.84
CA LEU A 115 26.83 1.44 -19.66
C LEU A 115 28.08 0.58 -19.92
N THR A 116 28.20 0.00 -21.11
CA THR A 116 29.37 -0.80 -21.49
C THR A 116 30.63 0.06 -21.61
N GLU A 117 30.51 1.25 -22.22
CA GLU A 117 31.60 2.23 -22.31
C GLU A 117 32.04 2.71 -20.92
N ALA A 118 31.08 3.00 -20.03
CA ALA A 118 31.37 3.40 -18.66
C ALA A 118 32.15 2.31 -17.89
N VAL A 119 31.79 1.04 -18.07
CA VAL A 119 32.53 -0.08 -17.45
C VAL A 119 33.95 -0.20 -17.99
N ALA A 120 34.13 -0.04 -19.30
CA ALA A 120 35.46 -0.05 -19.91
C ALA A 120 36.34 1.08 -19.34
N ALA A 121 35.78 2.27 -19.12
CA ALA A 121 36.46 3.39 -18.47
C ALA A 121 36.82 3.07 -17.01
N ILE A 122 35.88 2.53 -16.22
CA ILE A 122 36.13 2.15 -14.81
C ILE A 122 37.24 1.10 -14.69
N LEU A 123 37.22 0.08 -15.54
CA LEU A 123 38.23 -0.98 -15.53
C LEU A 123 39.62 -0.46 -15.93
N SER A 124 39.69 0.40 -16.94
CA SER A 124 40.97 0.92 -17.47
C SER A 124 41.57 2.04 -16.63
N GLU A 125 40.76 3.03 -16.23
CA GLU A 125 41.22 4.23 -15.54
C GLU A 125 41.26 4.09 -14.02
N HIS A 126 40.41 3.22 -13.45
CA HIS A 126 40.25 3.08 -12.00
C HIS A 126 40.59 1.69 -11.48
N ARG A 127 41.28 0.89 -12.31
CA ARG A 127 41.77 -0.46 -11.97
C ARG A 127 40.67 -1.38 -11.44
N GLY A 128 39.41 -1.15 -11.85
CA GLY A 128 38.27 -1.93 -11.39
C GLY A 128 37.89 -1.70 -9.92
N ASP A 129 38.01 -0.48 -9.41
CA ASP A 129 37.50 -0.13 -8.07
C ASP A 129 36.00 -0.45 -7.94
N ALA A 130 35.69 -1.49 -7.16
CA ALA A 130 34.34 -1.97 -6.94
C ALA A 130 33.42 -0.93 -6.27
N GLY A 131 33.97 -0.01 -5.47
CA GLY A 131 33.20 1.08 -4.86
C GLY A 131 32.76 2.14 -5.88
N ILE A 132 33.57 2.39 -6.90
CA ILE A 132 33.18 3.24 -8.04
C ILE A 132 32.08 2.58 -8.85
N ALA A 133 32.24 1.29 -9.19
CA ALA A 133 31.21 0.53 -9.88
C ALA A 133 29.90 0.47 -9.07
N TYR A 134 30.00 0.32 -7.75
CA TYR A 134 28.87 0.31 -6.84
C TYR A 134 28.09 1.63 -6.85
N PHE A 135 28.75 2.77 -6.63
CA PHE A 135 28.09 4.08 -6.68
C PHE A 135 27.40 4.33 -8.02
N ALA A 136 28.10 4.04 -9.13
CA ALA A 136 27.57 4.15 -10.48
C ALA A 136 26.35 3.25 -10.71
N THR A 137 26.40 2.02 -10.20
CA THR A 137 25.28 1.07 -10.26
C THR A 137 24.09 1.56 -9.46
N LEU A 138 24.29 2.03 -8.22
CA LEU A 138 23.21 2.60 -7.39
C LEU A 138 22.56 3.80 -8.07
N TYR A 139 23.36 4.67 -8.71
CA TYR A 139 22.85 5.82 -9.45
C TYR A 139 21.97 5.38 -10.63
N HIS A 140 22.46 4.49 -11.50
CA HIS A 140 21.67 4.05 -12.66
C HIS A 140 20.43 3.23 -12.24
N ALA A 141 20.59 2.28 -11.31
CA ALA A 141 19.48 1.53 -10.73
C ALA A 141 18.45 2.45 -10.08
N GLY A 142 18.89 3.51 -9.41
CA GLY A 142 18.04 4.53 -8.83
C GLY A 142 17.15 5.24 -9.85
N LYS A 143 17.62 5.44 -11.10
CA LYS A 143 16.83 6.05 -12.19
C LYS A 143 15.74 5.09 -12.65
N LEU A 144 16.12 3.84 -12.93
CA LEU A 144 15.18 2.78 -13.33
C LEU A 144 14.10 2.57 -12.27
N ARG A 145 14.50 2.56 -10.99
CA ARG A 145 13.60 2.52 -9.84
C ARG A 145 12.64 3.71 -9.81
N ALA A 146 13.15 4.93 -9.99
CA ALA A 146 12.33 6.15 -9.94
C ALA A 146 11.28 6.21 -11.07
N ASN A 147 11.53 5.53 -12.19
CA ASN A 147 10.61 5.39 -13.31
C ASN A 147 9.75 4.11 -13.26
N PHE A 148 9.86 3.31 -12.20
CA PHE A 148 9.16 2.02 -12.07
C PHE A 148 9.41 1.04 -13.23
N VAL A 149 10.62 1.06 -13.81
CA VAL A 149 11.02 0.16 -14.91
C VAL A 149 11.57 -1.14 -14.33
N PHE A 150 10.70 -1.93 -13.70
CA PHE A 150 11.10 -3.07 -12.85
C PHE A 150 11.87 -4.17 -13.59
N ASP A 151 11.43 -4.54 -14.80
CA ASP A 151 12.06 -5.61 -15.56
C ASP A 151 13.46 -5.20 -16.06
N ASP A 152 13.63 -3.95 -16.51
CA ASP A 152 14.93 -3.42 -16.91
C ASP A 152 15.86 -3.25 -15.70
N LEU A 153 15.33 -2.79 -14.56
CA LEU A 153 16.09 -2.73 -13.31
C LEU A 153 16.59 -4.13 -12.92
N ARG A 154 15.73 -5.14 -12.99
CA ARG A 154 16.11 -6.53 -12.68
C ARG A 154 17.19 -7.02 -13.63
N THR A 155 16.98 -6.91 -14.94
CA THR A 155 17.98 -7.34 -15.94
C THR A 155 19.31 -6.59 -15.76
N PHE A 156 19.27 -5.30 -15.45
CA PHE A 156 20.46 -4.49 -15.16
C PHE A 156 21.22 -5.00 -13.95
N LEU A 157 20.55 -5.21 -12.81
CA LEU A 157 21.18 -5.70 -11.57
C LEU A 157 21.70 -7.15 -11.72
N ASP A 158 20.98 -8.00 -12.45
CA ASP A 158 21.32 -9.41 -12.63
C ASP A 158 22.53 -9.60 -13.56
N SER A 159 22.63 -8.81 -14.63
CA SER A 159 23.48 -9.18 -15.78
C SER A 159 24.29 -8.05 -16.41
N SER A 160 24.07 -6.78 -16.03
CA SER A 160 24.86 -5.71 -16.63
C SER A 160 26.33 -5.81 -16.21
N PRO A 161 27.30 -5.52 -17.11
CA PRO A 161 28.70 -5.50 -16.74
C PRO A 161 29.01 -4.53 -15.59
N LEU A 162 28.24 -3.44 -15.47
CA LEU A 162 28.40 -2.44 -14.41
C LEU A 162 27.99 -3.01 -13.04
N ALA A 163 26.83 -3.67 -12.95
CA ALA A 163 26.38 -4.32 -11.73
C ALA A 163 27.29 -5.50 -11.33
N LEU A 164 27.81 -6.26 -12.30
CA LEU A 164 28.76 -7.34 -12.05
C LEU A 164 30.11 -6.84 -11.52
N ALA A 165 30.53 -5.64 -11.91
CA ALA A 165 31.77 -5.01 -11.43
C ALA A 165 31.70 -4.53 -9.96
N CYS A 166 30.52 -4.55 -9.34
CA CYS A 166 30.36 -4.25 -7.91
C CYS A 166 30.97 -5.31 -6.98
N ASP A 167 31.24 -6.52 -7.49
CA ASP A 167 31.84 -7.63 -6.73
C ASP A 167 31.13 -7.87 -5.38
N GLN A 168 31.86 -7.81 -4.25
CA GLN A 168 31.31 -8.04 -2.91
C GLN A 168 30.18 -7.06 -2.53
N HIS A 169 30.14 -5.85 -3.12
CA HIS A 169 29.08 -4.87 -2.83
C HIS A 169 27.69 -5.30 -3.33
N ARG A 170 27.60 -6.34 -4.17
CA ARG A 170 26.32 -6.94 -4.53
C ARG A 170 25.59 -7.56 -3.33
N GLU A 171 26.35 -7.96 -2.31
CA GLU A 171 25.81 -8.51 -1.08
C GLU A 171 25.39 -7.42 -0.08
N ASP A 172 25.71 -6.15 -0.36
CA ASP A 172 25.38 -5.03 0.52
C ASP A 172 23.85 -4.83 0.61
N PRO A 173 23.33 -4.42 1.78
CA PRO A 173 21.88 -4.44 2.02
C PRO A 173 21.09 -3.54 1.08
N LEU A 174 21.70 -2.42 0.61
CA LEU A 174 21.04 -1.54 -0.34
C LEU A 174 20.93 -2.15 -1.73
N PHE A 175 21.94 -2.91 -2.17
CA PHE A 175 21.90 -3.61 -3.45
C PHE A 175 20.78 -4.67 -3.42
N VAL A 176 20.76 -5.48 -2.36
CA VAL A 176 19.73 -6.51 -2.14
C VAL A 176 18.33 -5.88 -2.05
N ALA A 177 18.18 -4.69 -1.45
CA ALA A 177 16.91 -3.97 -1.43
C ALA A 177 16.48 -3.46 -2.83
N LEU A 178 17.42 -3.10 -3.70
CA LEU A 178 17.12 -2.78 -5.11
C LEU A 178 16.69 -4.03 -5.88
N GLU A 179 17.35 -5.16 -5.65
CA GLU A 179 16.93 -6.46 -6.21
C GLU A 179 15.52 -6.82 -5.73
N ALA A 180 15.23 -6.65 -4.44
CA ALA A 180 13.89 -6.88 -3.89
C ALA A 180 12.85 -5.96 -4.56
N PHE A 181 13.14 -4.66 -4.72
CA PHE A 181 12.27 -3.72 -5.40
C PHE A 181 11.98 -4.15 -6.86
N ALA A 182 13.02 -4.54 -7.60
CA ALA A 182 12.89 -5.01 -8.97
C ALA A 182 12.06 -6.31 -9.06
N ALA A 183 12.35 -7.26 -8.17
CA ALA A 183 11.66 -8.55 -8.08
C ALA A 183 10.17 -8.37 -7.75
N PHE A 184 9.83 -7.46 -6.85
CA PHE A 184 8.43 -7.20 -6.47
C PHE A 184 7.58 -6.63 -7.61
N GLY A 185 8.15 -5.78 -8.46
CA GLY A 185 7.42 -5.20 -9.59
C GLY A 185 7.55 -5.99 -10.90
N SER A 186 8.45 -6.96 -10.98
CA SER A 186 8.61 -7.81 -12.17
C SER A 186 7.39 -8.71 -12.37
N ARG A 187 6.98 -8.88 -13.62
CA ARG A 187 5.85 -9.76 -13.98
C ARG A 187 6.20 -11.24 -14.00
N VAL A 188 7.49 -11.56 -13.98
CA VAL A 188 8.01 -12.94 -14.13
C VAL A 188 8.42 -13.54 -12.79
N VAL A 189 8.81 -12.69 -11.84
CA VAL A 189 9.30 -13.13 -10.53
C VAL A 189 8.12 -13.32 -9.58
N ARG A 190 8.18 -14.39 -8.77
CA ARG A 190 7.16 -14.66 -7.77
C ARG A 190 7.37 -13.81 -6.51
N ALA A 191 6.27 -13.42 -5.87
CA ALA A 191 6.29 -12.60 -4.66
C ALA A 191 7.08 -13.24 -3.49
N GLU A 192 7.14 -14.58 -3.41
CA GLU A 192 7.90 -15.30 -2.38
C GLU A 192 9.42 -15.06 -2.51
N HIS A 193 9.93 -15.01 -3.75
CA HIS A 193 11.34 -14.73 -3.99
C HIS A 193 11.67 -13.26 -3.66
N ALA A 194 10.82 -12.32 -4.11
CA ALA A 194 10.96 -10.91 -3.78
C ALA A 194 10.93 -10.66 -2.27
N ARG A 195 10.06 -11.37 -1.54
CA ARG A 195 9.99 -11.33 -0.08
C ARG A 195 11.27 -11.86 0.58
N THR A 196 11.87 -12.92 0.04
CA THR A 196 13.14 -13.46 0.56
C THR A 196 14.27 -12.42 0.46
N LEU A 197 14.36 -11.71 -0.68
CA LEU A 197 15.31 -10.61 -0.86
C LEU A 197 15.03 -9.45 0.09
N LEU A 198 13.75 -9.08 0.26
CA LEU A 198 13.35 -8.04 1.20
C LEU A 198 13.70 -8.39 2.64
N ASP A 199 13.41 -9.60 3.10
CA ASP A 199 13.72 -10.04 4.47
C ASP A 199 15.25 -10.08 4.68
N ARG A 200 16.02 -10.50 3.67
CA ARG A 200 17.49 -10.43 3.70
C ARG A 200 18.02 -9.00 3.84
N ALA A 201 17.51 -8.05 3.05
CA ALA A 201 17.91 -6.64 3.16
C ALA A 201 17.44 -6.01 4.48
N TRP A 202 16.22 -6.36 4.92
CA TRP A 202 15.61 -5.83 6.13
C TRP A 202 16.30 -6.33 7.39
N ASP A 203 16.65 -7.61 7.47
CA ASP A 203 17.23 -8.19 8.69
C ASP A 203 18.76 -8.06 8.73
N SER A 204 19.37 -7.39 7.73
CA SER A 204 20.81 -7.15 7.71
C SER A 204 21.26 -6.18 8.82
N PRO A 205 22.38 -6.47 9.51
CA PRO A 205 22.95 -5.56 10.51
C PRO A 205 23.43 -4.22 9.93
N GLY A 206 23.74 -4.18 8.62
CA GLY A 206 24.12 -2.97 7.90
C GLY A 206 22.95 -2.14 7.38
N ARG A 207 21.71 -2.44 7.78
CA ARG A 207 20.51 -1.75 7.29
C ARG A 207 20.48 -0.29 7.75
N GLY A 208 20.76 0.63 6.83
CA GLY A 208 20.60 2.07 7.01
C GLY A 208 19.23 2.61 6.58
N TYR A 209 19.08 3.94 6.66
CA TYR A 209 17.85 4.66 6.30
C TYR A 209 17.39 4.37 4.86
N ALA A 210 18.31 4.39 3.89
CA ALA A 210 17.99 4.18 2.48
C ALA A 210 17.48 2.76 2.20
N VAL A 211 18.02 1.76 2.91
CA VAL A 211 17.57 0.36 2.81
C VAL A 211 16.14 0.23 3.32
N ILE A 212 15.84 0.85 4.47
CA ILE A 212 14.47 0.88 5.04
C ILE A 212 13.50 1.54 4.07
N ASP A 213 13.82 2.73 3.56
CA ASP A 213 12.97 3.44 2.59
C ASP A 213 12.71 2.58 1.36
N LEU A 214 13.75 1.96 0.81
CA LEU A 214 13.66 1.17 -0.39
C LEU A 214 12.80 -0.09 -0.20
N CYS A 215 12.97 -0.82 0.91
CA CYS A 215 12.14 -1.98 1.24
C CYS A 215 10.66 -1.60 1.42
N LEU A 216 10.37 -0.50 2.13
CA LEU A 216 8.99 -0.02 2.29
C LEU A 216 8.40 0.48 0.97
N HIS A 217 9.22 1.09 0.12
CA HIS A 217 8.80 1.51 -1.21
C HIS A 217 8.48 0.30 -2.10
N ALA A 218 9.28 -0.76 -2.04
CA ALA A 218 9.02 -1.99 -2.78
C ALA A 218 7.65 -2.57 -2.41
N LEU A 219 7.35 -2.70 -1.11
CA LEU A 219 6.06 -3.19 -0.63
C LEU A 219 4.89 -2.29 -1.02
N ALA A 220 5.09 -0.97 -1.06
CA ALA A 220 4.04 -0.02 -1.42
C ALA A 220 3.77 0.06 -2.93
N ALA A 221 4.78 -0.23 -3.76
CA ALA A 221 4.71 -0.09 -5.21
C ALA A 221 4.41 -1.41 -5.95
N CYS A 222 4.53 -2.55 -5.28
CA CYS A 222 4.35 -3.85 -5.92
C CYS A 222 2.88 -4.16 -6.26
N PRO A 223 2.62 -5.03 -7.24
CA PRO A 223 1.31 -5.61 -7.45
C PRO A 223 0.78 -6.27 -6.16
N PRO A 224 -0.57 -6.33 -5.97
CA PRO A 224 -1.15 -6.95 -4.79
C PRO A 224 -0.77 -8.43 -4.62
N PHE A 225 -0.45 -8.82 -3.40
CA PHE A 225 -0.25 -10.21 -2.99
C PHE A 225 -0.74 -10.45 -1.57
N ASP A 226 -0.97 -11.72 -1.21
CA ASP A 226 -1.51 -12.10 0.09
C ASP A 226 -0.60 -11.68 1.25
N GLY A 227 -1.14 -10.90 2.19
CA GLY A 227 -0.40 -10.40 3.35
C GLY A 227 0.46 -9.16 3.10
N GLN A 228 0.44 -8.59 1.89
CA GLN A 228 1.12 -7.33 1.59
C GLN A 228 0.74 -6.19 2.55
N PRO A 229 -0.56 -5.92 2.84
CA PRO A 229 -0.95 -4.83 3.73
C PRO A 229 -0.34 -4.94 5.13
N GLU A 230 -0.44 -6.12 5.74
CA GLU A 230 0.04 -6.40 7.10
C GLU A 230 1.56 -6.30 7.17
N LEU A 231 2.26 -6.79 6.12
CA LEU A 231 3.70 -6.71 6.03
C LEU A 231 4.18 -5.26 5.91
N LEU A 232 3.58 -4.46 5.01
CA LEU A 232 3.90 -3.04 4.88
C LEU A 232 3.65 -2.29 6.19
N ARG A 233 2.48 -2.48 6.81
CA ARG A 233 2.14 -1.86 8.09
C ARG A 233 3.16 -2.20 9.16
N SER A 234 3.43 -3.49 9.39
CA SER A 234 4.34 -3.93 10.47
C SER A 234 5.77 -3.42 10.28
N ARG A 235 6.30 -3.47 9.05
CA ARG A 235 7.65 -2.98 8.75
C ARG A 235 7.71 -1.45 8.85
N ALA A 236 6.66 -0.73 8.43
CA ALA A 236 6.60 0.72 8.58
C ALA A 236 6.47 1.17 10.04
N GLU A 237 5.75 0.43 10.89
CA GLU A 237 5.70 0.67 12.35
C GLU A 237 7.09 0.57 12.98
N GLN A 238 7.86 -0.47 12.63
CA GLN A 238 9.26 -0.62 13.08
C GLN A 238 10.13 0.55 12.61
N ALA A 239 9.99 0.97 11.34
CA ALA A 239 10.73 2.10 10.80
C ALA A 239 10.39 3.42 11.49
N VAL A 240 9.12 3.67 11.79
CA VAL A 240 8.66 4.85 12.54
C VAL A 240 9.16 4.82 13.98
N ALA A 241 9.19 3.66 14.62
CA ALA A 241 9.75 3.54 15.98
C ALA A 241 11.25 3.86 16.01
N ALA A 242 12.02 3.42 15.01
CA ALA A 242 13.44 3.72 14.88
C ALA A 242 13.71 5.17 14.44
N HIS A 243 12.83 5.77 13.63
CA HIS A 243 13.00 7.12 13.07
C HIS A 243 11.69 7.93 13.19
N PRO A 244 11.31 8.37 14.40
CA PRO A 244 10.00 8.95 14.67
C PRO A 244 9.72 10.28 13.95
N THR A 245 10.77 10.98 13.52
CA THR A 245 10.73 12.26 12.80
C THR A 245 10.71 12.08 11.27
N SER A 246 10.78 10.86 10.76
CA SER A 246 10.77 10.59 9.31
C SER A 246 9.36 10.73 8.74
N ALA A 247 9.12 11.82 8.01
CA ALA A 247 7.87 12.03 7.28
C ALA A 247 7.59 10.91 6.25
N ILE A 248 8.63 10.39 5.60
CA ILE A 248 8.53 9.31 4.60
C ILE A 248 8.04 8.00 5.26
N PHE A 249 8.56 7.63 6.43
CA PHE A 249 8.14 6.39 7.09
C PHE A 249 6.73 6.50 7.67
N ARG A 250 6.33 7.68 8.15
CA ARG A 250 4.94 7.97 8.53
C ARG A 250 3.98 7.86 7.34
N PHE A 251 4.40 8.35 6.17
CA PHE A 251 3.65 8.19 4.93
C PHE A 251 3.49 6.70 4.54
N ARG A 252 4.57 5.91 4.61
CA ARG A 252 4.51 4.45 4.33
C ARG A 252 3.63 3.71 5.33
N LEU A 253 3.65 4.12 6.61
CA LEU A 253 2.78 3.57 7.64
C LEU A 253 1.30 3.87 7.34
N ALA A 254 0.98 5.11 6.97
CA ALA A 254 -0.37 5.48 6.57
C ALA A 254 -0.88 4.63 5.39
N ALA A 255 -0.03 4.41 4.38
CA ALA A 255 -0.37 3.54 3.25
C ALA A 255 -0.64 2.10 3.70
N GLY A 256 0.20 1.51 4.56
CA GLY A 256 -0.01 0.17 5.12
C GLY A 256 -1.30 0.07 5.94
N GLN A 257 -1.57 1.04 6.81
CA GLN A 257 -2.81 1.11 7.61
C GLN A 257 -4.05 1.22 6.72
N ARG A 258 -4.00 2.06 5.68
CA ARG A 258 -5.07 2.17 4.68
C ARG A 258 -5.33 0.84 3.98
N MET A 259 -4.28 0.14 3.56
CA MET A 259 -4.41 -1.15 2.90
C MET A 259 -5.02 -2.21 3.83
N CYS A 260 -4.75 -2.13 5.14
CA CYS A 260 -5.43 -2.92 6.18
C CYS A 260 -6.85 -2.40 6.53
N GLN A 261 -7.37 -1.39 5.83
CA GLN A 261 -8.66 -0.73 6.10
C GLN A 261 -8.78 -0.06 7.48
N ASP A 262 -7.65 0.23 8.13
CA ASP A 262 -7.57 0.99 9.37
C ASP A 262 -7.47 2.49 9.04
N PHE A 263 -8.56 3.04 8.53
CA PHE A 263 -8.58 4.40 7.97
C PHE A 263 -8.34 5.49 9.01
N ASP A 264 -8.78 5.29 10.26
CA ASP A 264 -8.60 6.28 11.33
C ASP A 264 -7.12 6.41 11.70
N ALA A 265 -6.44 5.28 11.92
CA ALA A 265 -4.99 5.28 12.18
C ALA A 265 -4.19 5.80 10.97
N ALA A 266 -4.64 5.46 9.75
CA ALA A 266 -4.02 5.96 8.53
C ALA A 266 -4.10 7.49 8.42
N LEU A 267 -5.24 8.10 8.78
CA LEU A 267 -5.42 9.56 8.80
C LEU A 267 -4.48 10.23 9.81
N ASP A 268 -4.37 9.67 11.02
CA ASP A 268 -3.45 10.20 12.04
C ASP A 268 -1.98 10.14 11.58
N SER A 269 -1.59 9.03 10.93
CA SER A 269 -0.25 8.85 10.39
C SER A 269 0.06 9.82 9.24
N ILE A 270 -0.85 10.00 8.28
CA ILE A 270 -0.62 10.90 7.13
C ILE A 270 -0.63 12.38 7.56
N ASP A 271 -1.49 12.77 8.50
CA ASP A 271 -1.51 14.14 9.04
C ASP A 271 -0.24 14.43 9.86
N THR A 272 0.30 13.42 10.54
CA THR A 272 1.61 13.52 11.18
C THR A 272 2.74 13.62 10.16
N ALA A 273 2.69 12.83 9.07
CA ALA A 273 3.66 12.92 7.99
C ALA A 273 3.68 14.32 7.34
N LEU A 274 2.51 14.92 7.09
CA LEU A 274 2.36 16.28 6.55
C LEU A 274 2.93 17.34 7.49
N ARG A 275 2.76 17.20 8.82
CA ARG A 275 3.35 18.11 9.82
C ARG A 275 4.87 18.01 9.89
N LEU A 276 5.41 16.81 9.71
CA LEU A 276 6.85 16.56 9.73
C LEU A 276 7.55 16.91 8.41
N LEU A 277 6.80 17.05 7.31
CA LEU A 277 7.36 17.38 6.01
C LEU A 277 8.09 18.74 6.12
N PRO A 278 9.42 18.76 6.01
CA PRO A 278 10.17 19.99 6.25
C PRO A 278 9.79 21.02 5.20
N ALA A 279 9.51 22.25 5.64
CA ALA A 279 9.32 23.40 4.75
C ALA A 279 10.62 23.84 4.04
N ILE A 280 11.70 23.07 4.20
CA ILE A 280 13.07 23.39 3.80
C ILE A 280 13.67 22.17 3.08
N GLY A 281 14.27 22.42 1.92
CA GLY A 281 14.73 21.44 0.94
C GLY A 281 14.58 22.05 -0.46
N SER A 282 15.13 21.41 -1.50
CA SER A 282 14.90 21.86 -2.89
C SER A 282 13.40 22.06 -3.11
N ARG A 283 12.97 23.31 -3.36
CA ARG A 283 11.55 23.70 -3.38
C ARG A 283 10.71 22.81 -4.30
N SER A 284 11.30 22.32 -5.40
CA SER A 284 10.67 21.36 -6.31
C SER A 284 10.29 20.04 -5.63
N SER A 285 11.22 19.43 -4.89
CA SER A 285 11.01 18.15 -4.21
C SER A 285 10.01 18.26 -3.06
N HIS A 286 10.00 19.37 -2.32
CA HIS A 286 9.00 19.60 -1.26
C HIS A 286 7.57 19.58 -1.83
N ASN A 287 7.33 20.31 -2.91
CA ASN A 287 6.01 20.38 -3.55
C ASN A 287 5.57 19.01 -4.06
N GLU A 288 6.48 18.25 -4.69
CA GLU A 288 6.20 16.88 -5.15
C GLU A 288 5.78 15.96 -4.01
N PHE A 289 6.54 15.94 -2.90
CA PHE A 289 6.19 15.12 -1.73
C PHE A 289 4.89 15.57 -1.08
N GLN A 290 4.66 16.89 -0.95
CA GLN A 290 3.43 17.41 -0.39
C GLN A 290 2.21 16.97 -1.20
N GLN A 291 2.28 17.06 -2.54
CA GLN A 291 1.21 16.60 -3.41
C GLN A 291 0.97 15.09 -3.26
N GLN A 292 2.02 14.27 -3.21
CA GLN A 292 1.88 12.83 -2.97
C GLN A 292 1.18 12.53 -1.64
N PHE A 293 1.52 13.25 -0.57
CA PHE A 293 0.94 13.04 0.75
C PHE A 293 -0.54 13.47 0.79
N LEU A 294 -0.88 14.57 0.11
CA LEU A 294 -2.26 15.03 -0.01
C LEU A 294 -3.13 14.06 -0.85
N VAL A 295 -2.59 13.49 -1.92
CA VAL A 295 -3.27 12.45 -2.72
C VAL A 295 -3.53 11.21 -1.88
N GLU A 296 -2.54 10.76 -1.11
CA GLU A 296 -2.71 9.61 -0.21
C GLU A 296 -3.77 9.90 0.86
N ARG A 297 -3.72 11.08 1.48
CA ARG A 297 -4.74 11.53 2.44
C ARG A 297 -6.14 11.51 1.84
N ALA A 298 -6.31 12.04 0.63
CA ALA A 298 -7.60 12.00 -0.08
C ALA A 298 -8.06 10.56 -0.35
N THR A 299 -7.14 9.67 -0.72
CA THR A 299 -7.42 8.24 -0.94
C THR A 299 -7.87 7.54 0.34
N ILE A 300 -7.25 7.85 1.48
CA ILE A 300 -7.66 7.35 2.80
C ILE A 300 -9.09 7.81 3.13
N GLN A 301 -9.39 9.10 2.93
CA GLN A 301 -10.74 9.65 3.19
C GLN A 301 -11.81 9.02 2.31
N GLN A 302 -11.52 8.80 1.02
CA GLN A 302 -12.44 8.12 0.11
C GLN A 302 -12.70 6.67 0.55
N GLY A 303 -11.65 5.95 0.97
CA GLY A 303 -11.77 4.59 1.50
C GLY A 303 -12.66 4.51 2.75
N GLN A 304 -12.48 5.46 3.68
CA GLN A 304 -13.30 5.57 4.90
C GLN A 304 -14.79 5.81 4.59
N GLN A 305 -15.08 6.71 3.64
CA GLN A 305 -16.45 6.99 3.19
C GLN A 305 -17.10 5.76 2.55
N LEU A 306 -16.36 5.07 1.68
CA LEU A 306 -16.84 3.84 1.03
C LEU A 306 -17.11 2.73 2.05
N ALA A 307 -16.22 2.55 3.03
CA ALA A 307 -16.39 1.56 4.09
C ALA A 307 -17.65 1.84 4.94
N THR A 308 -17.88 3.11 5.29
CA THR A 308 -19.07 3.54 6.03
C THR A 308 -20.34 3.30 5.23
N TRP A 309 -20.36 3.71 3.96
CA TRP A 309 -21.49 3.49 3.05
C TRP A 309 -21.80 1.99 2.88
N THR A 310 -20.77 1.16 2.68
CA THR A 310 -20.92 -0.30 2.53
C THR A 310 -21.48 -0.94 3.81
N ALA A 311 -21.01 -0.49 4.98
CA ALA A 311 -21.54 -0.95 6.26
C ALA A 311 -23.02 -0.57 6.45
N GLU A 312 -23.42 0.62 6.01
CA GLU A 312 -24.82 1.04 6.04
C GLU A 312 -25.69 0.22 5.08
N GLN A 313 -25.25 0.04 3.83
CA GLN A 313 -25.95 -0.80 2.84
C GLN A 313 -26.14 -2.23 3.35
N LYS A 314 -25.10 -2.82 3.94
CA LYS A 314 -25.20 -4.16 4.55
C LYS A 314 -26.24 -4.20 5.67
N ARG A 315 -26.29 -3.19 6.54
CA ARG A 315 -27.32 -3.09 7.60
C ARG A 315 -28.72 -2.95 7.01
N GLN A 316 -28.90 -2.12 5.98
CA GLN A 316 -30.20 -1.97 5.30
C GLN A 316 -30.65 -3.29 4.66
N TRP A 317 -29.74 -3.97 3.97
CA TRP A 317 -30.00 -5.29 3.37
C TRP A 317 -30.39 -6.34 4.41
N THR A 318 -29.66 -6.43 5.53
CA THR A 318 -30.00 -7.36 6.61
C THR A 318 -31.39 -7.07 7.19
N ARG A 319 -31.74 -5.80 7.43
CA ARG A 319 -33.10 -5.42 7.89
C ARG A 319 -34.19 -5.80 6.87
N GLN A 320 -33.91 -5.62 5.58
CA GLN A 320 -34.86 -5.99 4.52
C GLN A 320 -35.04 -7.51 4.42
N GLN A 321 -33.98 -8.29 4.59
CA GLN A 321 -34.05 -9.74 4.66
C GLN A 321 -34.88 -10.19 5.87
N GLU A 322 -34.66 -9.61 7.04
CA GLU A 322 -35.45 -9.90 8.25
C GLU A 322 -36.95 -9.58 8.05
N SER A 323 -37.27 -8.43 7.45
CA SER A 323 -38.65 -8.06 7.13
C SER A 323 -39.29 -8.99 6.09
N THR A 324 -38.53 -9.41 5.08
CA THR A 324 -39.01 -10.34 4.05
C THR A 324 -39.27 -11.72 4.64
N ASP A 325 -38.40 -12.20 5.52
CA ASP A 325 -38.60 -13.47 6.23
C ASP A 325 -39.82 -13.43 7.15
N ASP A 326 -40.07 -12.30 7.82
CA ASP A 326 -41.27 -12.12 8.65
C ASP A 326 -42.55 -12.07 7.82
N LEU A 327 -42.55 -11.38 6.68
CA LEU A 327 -43.64 -11.40 5.71
C LEU A 327 -43.89 -12.82 5.19
N ARG A 328 -42.84 -13.56 4.83
CA ARG A 328 -42.96 -14.94 4.36
C ARG A 328 -43.56 -15.85 5.43
N ARG A 329 -43.18 -15.69 6.69
CA ARG A 329 -43.79 -16.42 7.83
C ARG A 329 -45.27 -16.06 8.00
N THR A 330 -45.61 -14.78 7.86
CA THR A 330 -46.99 -14.30 7.95
C THR A 330 -47.86 -14.80 6.81
N LEU A 331 -47.36 -14.78 5.57
CA LEU A 331 -48.04 -15.36 4.41
C LEU A 331 -48.22 -16.86 4.56
N GLN A 332 -47.20 -17.59 4.99
CA GLN A 332 -47.32 -19.04 5.25
C GLN A 332 -48.38 -19.35 6.31
N THR A 333 -48.46 -18.57 7.39
CA THR A 333 -49.51 -18.75 8.41
C THR A 333 -50.90 -18.38 7.89
N SER A 334 -51.01 -17.34 7.05
CA SER A 334 -52.28 -16.95 6.43
C SER A 334 -52.77 -17.97 5.41
N THR A 335 -51.90 -18.53 4.56
CA THR A 335 -52.26 -19.56 3.58
C THR A 335 -52.74 -20.84 4.26
N VAL A 336 -52.12 -21.25 5.38
CA VAL A 336 -52.59 -22.39 6.18
C VAL A 336 -54.01 -22.14 6.70
N ARG A 337 -54.29 -20.96 7.25
CA ARG A 337 -55.65 -20.59 7.70
C ARG A 337 -56.67 -20.51 6.56
N ALA A 338 -56.28 -20.06 5.37
CA ALA A 338 -57.16 -20.01 4.21
C ALA A 338 -57.53 -21.42 3.72
N ILE A 339 -56.55 -22.34 3.67
CA ILE A 339 -56.79 -23.76 3.31
C ILE A 339 -57.72 -24.42 4.35
N GLU A 340 -57.51 -24.16 5.64
CA GLU A 340 -58.41 -24.62 6.72
C GLU A 340 -59.84 -24.15 6.48
N LEU A 341 -60.05 -22.85 6.24
CA LEU A 341 -61.37 -22.27 6.04
C LEU A 341 -62.09 -22.87 4.82
N VAL A 342 -61.39 -22.98 3.68
CA VAL A 342 -61.95 -23.58 2.45
C VAL A 342 -62.32 -25.05 2.66
N THR A 343 -61.50 -25.82 3.38
CA THR A 343 -61.76 -27.24 3.64
C THR A 343 -63.00 -27.42 4.51
N VAL A 344 -63.14 -26.62 5.57
CA VAL A 344 -64.33 -26.64 6.44
C VAL A 344 -65.58 -26.22 5.66
N PHE A 345 -65.50 -25.18 4.85
CA PHE A 345 -66.63 -24.69 4.05
C PHE A 345 -67.08 -25.71 3.00
N THR A 346 -66.12 -26.35 2.31
CA THR A 346 -66.40 -27.39 1.31
C THR A 346 -67.07 -28.60 1.96
N ALA A 347 -66.59 -29.03 3.12
CA ALA A 347 -67.22 -30.11 3.88
C ALA A 347 -68.65 -29.76 4.31
N ALA A 348 -68.89 -28.52 4.75
CA ALA A 348 -70.22 -28.05 5.12
C ALA A 348 -71.20 -28.02 3.93
N ILE A 349 -70.76 -27.57 2.75
CA ILE A 349 -71.57 -27.60 1.53
C ILE A 349 -71.88 -29.04 1.11
N ALA A 350 -70.87 -29.91 1.07
CA ALA A 350 -71.06 -31.32 0.72
C ALA A 350 -72.06 -32.01 1.66
N PHE A 351 -72.02 -31.69 2.95
CA PHE A 351 -72.99 -32.14 3.93
C PHE A 351 -74.40 -31.60 3.68
N ALA A 352 -74.53 -30.30 3.45
CA ALA A 352 -75.82 -29.69 3.16
C ALA A 352 -76.46 -30.31 1.92
N VAL A 353 -75.70 -30.45 0.82
CA VAL A 353 -76.17 -31.08 -0.42
C VAL A 353 -76.53 -32.56 -0.22
N GLY A 354 -75.66 -33.32 0.46
CA GLY A 354 -75.92 -34.73 0.76
C GLY A 354 -77.15 -34.95 1.63
N SER A 355 -77.33 -34.12 2.67
CA SER A 355 -78.51 -34.17 3.54
C SER A 355 -79.79 -33.81 2.78
N LEU A 356 -79.73 -32.83 1.87
CA LEU A 356 -80.87 -32.41 1.06
C LEU A 356 -81.27 -33.51 0.07
N GLN A 357 -80.30 -34.17 -0.58
CA GLN A 357 -80.57 -35.30 -1.49
C GLN A 357 -81.24 -36.47 -0.76
N VAL A 358 -80.76 -36.85 0.43
CA VAL A 358 -81.38 -37.90 1.25
C VAL A 358 -82.82 -37.53 1.64
N THR A 359 -83.06 -36.24 1.92
CA THR A 359 -84.37 -35.75 2.32
C THR A 359 -85.36 -35.70 1.14
N LEU A 360 -84.88 -35.34 -0.06
CA LEU A 360 -85.68 -35.24 -1.29
C LEU A 360 -85.95 -36.60 -1.96
N ALA A 361 -85.10 -37.61 -1.75
CA ALA A 361 -85.25 -38.93 -2.39
C ALA A 361 -86.50 -39.73 -1.95
N GLY A 362 -87.28 -39.25 -0.98
CA GLY A 362 -88.70 -39.58 -0.82
C GLY A 362 -89.08 -40.99 -0.34
N THR A 363 -88.21 -42.00 -0.46
CA THR A 363 -88.57 -43.42 -0.24
C THR A 363 -88.23 -43.98 1.14
N LEU A 364 -87.56 -43.19 2.00
CA LEU A 364 -87.12 -43.63 3.33
C LEU A 364 -88.12 -43.27 4.44
N SER A 365 -88.26 -44.15 5.44
CA SER A 365 -89.07 -43.93 6.64
C SER A 365 -88.51 -42.76 7.48
N VAL A 366 -89.36 -42.09 8.27
CA VAL A 366 -88.93 -40.93 9.10
C VAL A 366 -87.81 -41.32 10.07
N GLY A 367 -87.86 -42.54 10.63
CA GLY A 367 -86.84 -43.06 11.52
C GLY A 367 -85.48 -43.20 10.83
N ASP A 368 -85.44 -43.76 9.62
CA ASP A 368 -84.21 -43.94 8.86
C ASP A 368 -83.62 -42.60 8.42
N ARG A 369 -84.45 -41.60 8.10
CA ARG A 369 -83.98 -40.24 7.77
C ARG A 369 -83.31 -39.57 8.97
N VAL A 370 -83.91 -39.65 10.15
CA VAL A 370 -83.33 -39.10 11.37
C VAL A 370 -82.02 -39.80 11.70
N LEU A 371 -81.97 -41.13 11.55
CA LEU A 371 -80.75 -41.91 11.76
C LEU A 371 -79.63 -41.48 10.78
N ILE A 372 -79.94 -41.35 9.50
CA ILE A 372 -78.96 -40.95 8.47
C ILE A 372 -78.46 -39.51 8.70
N ILE A 373 -79.35 -38.57 9.02
CA ILE A 373 -78.98 -37.18 9.34
C ILE A 373 -78.12 -37.14 10.60
N ALA A 374 -78.46 -37.89 11.65
CA ALA A 374 -77.65 -37.98 12.86
C ALA A 374 -76.28 -38.60 12.59
N THR A 375 -76.21 -39.63 11.75
CA THR A 375 -74.96 -40.32 11.40
C THR A 375 -74.04 -39.40 10.59
N PHE A 376 -74.56 -38.74 9.55
CA PHE A 376 -73.79 -37.77 8.77
C PHE A 376 -73.43 -36.54 9.59
N GLY A 377 -74.33 -36.02 10.43
CA GLY A 377 -74.07 -34.86 11.27
C GLY A 377 -72.97 -35.14 12.29
N THR A 378 -73.01 -36.31 12.91
CA THR A 378 -71.95 -36.79 13.81
C THR A 378 -70.63 -36.97 13.06
N GLY A 379 -70.66 -37.59 11.86
CA GLY A 379 -69.49 -37.74 11.01
C GLY A 379 -68.87 -36.40 10.61
N LEU A 380 -69.68 -35.38 10.31
CA LEU A 380 -69.21 -34.04 9.98
C LEU A 380 -68.58 -33.35 11.20
N LEU A 381 -69.19 -33.49 12.37
CA LEU A 381 -68.69 -32.92 13.61
C LEU A 381 -67.36 -33.56 14.01
N LEU A 382 -67.23 -34.88 13.83
CA LEU A 382 -65.98 -35.62 13.99
C LEU A 382 -64.91 -35.17 12.99
N PHE A 383 -65.28 -34.99 11.71
CA PHE A 383 -64.37 -34.48 10.69
C PHE A 383 -63.90 -33.06 11.01
N ALA A 384 -64.80 -32.16 11.39
CA ALA A 384 -64.46 -30.80 11.80
C ALA A 384 -63.53 -30.79 13.03
N LEU A 385 -63.82 -31.61 14.04
CA LEU A 385 -62.96 -31.77 15.22
C LEU A 385 -61.59 -32.37 14.86
N LEU A 386 -61.51 -33.30 13.90
CA LEU A 386 -60.25 -33.86 13.41
C LEU A 386 -59.42 -32.82 12.67
N VAL A 387 -60.05 -32.01 11.82
CA VAL A 387 -59.38 -30.93 11.10
C VAL A 387 -58.87 -29.87 12.08
N ILE A 388 -59.71 -29.38 13.00
CA ILE A 388 -59.35 -28.39 14.03
C ILE A 388 -58.30 -28.94 15.00
N GLY A 389 -58.48 -30.17 15.47
CA GLY A 389 -57.58 -30.83 16.40
C GLY A 389 -56.22 -31.14 15.76
N GLY A 390 -56.21 -31.64 14.53
CA GLY A 390 -54.99 -31.91 13.77
C GLY A 390 -54.18 -30.64 13.49
N THR A 391 -54.85 -29.57 13.08
CA THR A 391 -54.19 -28.27 12.84
C THR A 391 -53.69 -27.62 14.13
N TRP A 392 -54.44 -27.71 15.23
CA TRP A 392 -53.96 -27.24 16.54
C TRP A 392 -52.73 -28.02 17.01
N LEU A 393 -52.69 -29.34 16.80
CA LEU A 393 -51.57 -30.18 17.24
C LEU A 393 -50.30 -29.93 16.40
N ILE A 394 -50.46 -29.71 15.10
CA ILE A 394 -49.37 -29.34 14.18
C ILE A 394 -48.82 -27.93 14.49
N THR A 395 -49.71 -26.95 14.68
CA THR A 395 -49.31 -25.56 15.01
C THR A 395 -48.70 -25.44 16.40
N ARG A 396 -49.17 -26.21 17.41
CA ARG A 396 -48.62 -26.22 18.77
C ARG A 396 -47.23 -26.86 18.85
N ARG A 397 -46.93 -27.88 18.03
CA ARG A 397 -45.58 -28.49 17.95
C ARG A 397 -44.55 -27.55 17.33
N ARG A 398 -44.95 -26.65 16.43
CA ARG A 398 -44.06 -25.64 15.82
C ARG A 398 -43.74 -24.43 16.71
N ARG A 399 -44.50 -24.20 17.79
CA ARG A 399 -44.28 -23.07 18.73
C ARG A 399 -43.38 -23.43 19.93
N ARG A 400 -43.03 -24.71 20.10
CA ARG A 400 -42.19 -25.24 21.20
C ARG A 400 -40.80 -25.72 20.76
N ARG A 401 -40.50 -25.63 19.46
CA ARG A 401 -39.16 -25.69 18.88
C ARG A 401 -38.86 -24.28 18.37
#